data_AF-A0A2W4ZKK3-F1
#
_entry.id   AF-A0A2W4ZKK3-F1
#
_cell.length_a   1.000
_cell.length_b   1.000
_cell.length_c   1.000
_cell.angle_alpha   90.00
_cell.angle_beta   90.00
_cell.angle_gamma   90.00
#
_symmetry.space_group_name_H-M   'P 1'
#
loop_
_entity.id
_entity.type
_entity.pdbx_description
1 polymer ?
#
loop_
_entity_poly.entity_id
_entity_poly.type
_entity_poly.pdbx_seq_one_letter_code
_entity_poly.pdbx_strand_id
1 'polypeptide(L)'
;MGTHYHAKMDAIGSAEKLVNLLDMEKKIDAGEKDFHADKIEIEFRNVSFSYGADVPILKNISFKVLSGEKIALVGPSGGGKSTIISLLLGFIRPQEGEIRVNGQPLGETDLDQWRAHLSWLGQRTHLFQGSIEENIKMARENASADEIRNVMTLCRISDLADKIIDERGTGISGGQQQRVGLARAMIRQSSLLLLDEPTAHLDAETEEVIHNAVLKCNKTATVLFAAHRQATLSAADRILYVEGAHVTERGLA
;
A
#
# COMPACT_ATOMS: atom_id res chain seq x y z
N MET A 1 51.25 -12.53 -7.43
CA MET A 1 51.00 -11.08 -7.23
C MET A 1 49.66 -10.59 -7.79
N GLY A 2 49.10 -11.17 -8.87
CA GLY A 2 47.83 -10.68 -9.45
C GLY A 2 46.55 -10.98 -8.64
N THR A 3 46.46 -12.12 -7.96
CA THR A 3 45.24 -12.54 -7.22
C THR A 3 44.92 -11.64 -6.02
N HIS A 4 45.94 -11.20 -5.27
CA HIS A 4 45.76 -10.24 -4.17
C HIS A 4 45.39 -8.83 -4.66
N TYR A 5 45.76 -8.47 -5.88
CA TYR A 5 45.45 -7.17 -6.47
C TYR A 5 43.98 -7.08 -6.91
N HIS A 6 43.46 -8.14 -7.53
CA HIS A 6 42.03 -8.25 -7.90
C HIS A 6 41.12 -8.25 -6.67
N ALA A 7 41.43 -9.06 -5.65
CA ALA A 7 40.65 -9.08 -4.41
C ALA A 7 40.61 -7.71 -3.71
N LYS A 8 41.72 -6.94 -3.79
CA LYS A 8 41.80 -5.59 -3.22
C LYS A 8 40.98 -4.59 -4.04
N MET A 9 41.00 -4.67 -5.37
CA MET A 9 40.17 -3.79 -6.23
C MET A 9 38.67 -4.10 -6.10
N ASP A 10 38.29 -5.37 -5.98
CA ASP A 10 36.89 -5.76 -5.76
C ASP A 10 36.37 -5.27 -4.40
N ALA A 11 37.21 -5.32 -3.36
CA ALA A 11 36.90 -4.77 -2.05
C ALA A 11 36.71 -3.25 -2.08
N ILE A 12 37.57 -2.53 -2.81
CA ILE A 12 37.45 -1.08 -3.01
C ILE A 12 36.16 -0.75 -3.76
N GLY A 13 35.87 -1.42 -4.88
CA GLY A 13 34.64 -1.19 -5.64
C GLY A 13 33.37 -1.54 -4.87
N SER A 14 33.42 -2.51 -3.95
CA SER A 14 32.30 -2.83 -3.06
C SER A 14 32.13 -1.78 -1.95
N ALA A 15 33.23 -1.27 -1.40
CA ALA A 15 33.22 -0.20 -0.42
C ALA A 15 32.73 1.13 -1.03
N GLU A 16 33.14 1.46 -2.25
CA GLU A 16 32.66 2.63 -3.00
C GLU A 16 31.15 2.55 -3.25
N LYS A 17 30.61 1.37 -3.60
CA LYS A 17 29.16 1.19 -3.72
C LYS A 17 28.42 1.41 -2.39
N LEU A 18 29.00 0.96 -1.28
CA LEU A 18 28.45 1.18 0.06
C LEU A 18 28.50 2.66 0.45
N VAL A 19 29.63 3.33 0.24
CA VAL A 19 29.77 4.77 0.50
C VAL A 19 28.78 5.56 -0.36
N ASN A 20 28.70 5.27 -1.65
CA ASN A 20 27.72 5.91 -2.54
C ASN A 20 26.28 5.68 -2.07
N LEU A 21 25.94 4.49 -1.55
CA LEU A 21 24.62 4.21 -0.99
C LEU A 21 24.34 5.01 0.28
N LEU A 22 25.35 5.19 1.14
CA LEU A 22 25.24 5.99 2.37
C LEU A 22 25.14 7.49 2.08
N ASP A 23 25.81 7.95 1.03
CA ASP A 23 25.84 9.35 0.59
C ASP A 23 24.66 9.72 -0.33
N MET A 24 23.79 8.76 -0.66
CA MET A 24 22.56 9.07 -1.40
C MET A 24 21.66 9.95 -0.55
N GLU A 25 21.49 11.21 -0.95
CA GLU A 25 20.45 12.09 -0.42
C GLU A 25 19.09 11.40 -0.55
N LYS A 26 18.27 11.49 0.51
CA LYS A 26 16.89 11.00 0.46
C LYS A 26 16.19 11.75 -0.68
N LYS A 27 15.77 11.03 -1.72
CA LYS A 27 15.01 11.62 -2.85
C LYS A 27 13.67 12.26 -2.43
N ILE A 28 13.25 12.06 -1.19
CA ILE A 28 12.01 12.57 -0.63
C ILE A 28 12.36 13.12 0.75
N ASP A 29 12.47 14.44 0.85
CA ASP A 29 12.56 15.10 2.16
C ASP A 29 11.30 14.77 2.96
N ALA A 30 11.45 14.43 4.23
CA ALA A 30 10.30 14.33 5.13
C ALA A 30 9.87 15.74 5.52
N GLY A 31 8.56 16.00 5.54
CA GLY A 31 8.07 17.22 6.17
C GLY A 31 8.31 17.16 7.69
N GLU A 32 8.26 18.30 8.35
CA GLU A 32 8.49 18.40 9.80
C GLU A 32 7.20 18.65 10.59
N LYS A 33 6.06 18.85 9.91
CA LYS A 33 4.80 19.13 10.61
C LYS A 33 4.20 17.85 11.18
N ASP A 34 3.97 17.86 12.49
CA ASP A 34 3.27 16.78 13.18
C ASP A 34 1.91 16.47 12.55
N PHE A 35 1.50 15.20 12.64
CA PHE A 35 0.23 14.71 12.17
C PHE A 35 -0.30 13.59 13.06
N HIS A 36 -1.40 13.89 13.73
CA HIS A 36 -2.15 12.92 14.51
C HIS A 36 -3.65 13.13 14.25
N ALA A 37 -4.33 12.07 13.81
CA ALA A 37 -5.75 12.14 13.54
C ALA A 37 -6.47 10.80 13.72
N ASP A 38 -7.66 10.84 14.31
CA ASP A 38 -8.54 9.68 14.39
C ASP A 38 -9.24 9.39 13.06
N LYS A 39 -9.53 10.46 12.30
CA LYS A 39 -10.26 10.45 11.04
C LYS A 39 -9.39 11.03 9.93
N ILE A 40 -9.42 10.41 8.76
CA ILE A 40 -8.59 10.82 7.61
C ILE A 40 -9.49 11.26 6.45
N GLU A 41 -9.43 12.54 6.12
CA GLU A 41 -9.89 13.14 4.88
C GLU A 41 -8.70 13.43 3.97
N ILE A 42 -8.86 13.16 2.67
CA ILE A 42 -7.82 13.34 1.66
C ILE A 42 -8.34 14.28 0.58
N GLU A 43 -7.51 15.21 0.12
CA GLU A 43 -7.84 16.10 -0.98
C GLU A 43 -6.66 16.16 -1.96
N PHE A 44 -6.91 15.75 -3.20
CA PHE A 44 -6.02 16.01 -4.33
C PHE A 44 -6.41 17.35 -4.96
N ARG A 45 -5.43 18.26 -5.13
CA ARG A 45 -5.61 19.57 -5.75
C ARG A 45 -4.69 19.72 -6.94
N ASN A 46 -5.25 19.61 -8.13
CA ASN A 46 -4.60 19.86 -9.41
C ASN A 46 -3.30 19.06 -9.57
N VAL A 47 -3.30 17.81 -9.10
CA VAL A 47 -2.09 17.00 -9.02
C VAL A 47 -1.68 16.49 -10.40
N SER A 48 -0.42 16.71 -10.76
CA SER A 48 0.23 16.14 -11.94
C SER A 48 1.44 15.31 -11.54
N PHE A 49 1.66 14.19 -12.21
CA PHE A 49 2.82 13.32 -11.97
C PHE A 49 3.20 12.48 -13.19
N SER A 50 4.50 12.32 -13.40
CA SER A 50 5.13 11.42 -14.35
C SER A 50 6.34 10.69 -13.72
N TYR A 51 6.54 9.41 -14.07
CA TYR A 51 7.76 8.67 -13.65
C TYR A 51 9.00 9.04 -14.48
N GLY A 52 8.80 9.65 -15.64
CA GLY A 52 9.84 10.13 -16.56
C GLY A 52 9.35 11.35 -17.34
N ALA A 53 10.17 11.90 -18.23
CA ALA A 53 9.88 13.18 -18.87
C ALA A 53 8.74 13.14 -19.92
N ASP A 54 8.48 11.98 -20.52
CA ASP A 54 7.80 11.97 -21.83
C ASP A 54 6.29 11.77 -21.80
N VAL A 55 5.73 11.17 -20.75
CA VAL A 55 4.27 10.93 -20.66
C VAL A 55 3.76 11.15 -19.23
N PRO A 56 2.84 12.12 -19.01
CA PRO A 56 2.20 12.30 -17.72
C PRO A 56 1.28 11.12 -17.41
N ILE A 57 1.42 10.55 -16.21
CA ILE A 57 0.54 9.48 -15.71
C ILE A 57 -0.72 10.09 -15.10
N LEU A 58 -0.56 11.19 -14.37
CA LEU A 58 -1.64 11.99 -13.79
C LEU A 58 -1.48 13.44 -14.28
N LYS A 59 -2.57 14.11 -14.65
CA LYS A 59 -2.52 15.49 -15.14
C LYS A 59 -3.68 16.30 -14.55
N ASN A 60 -3.37 17.24 -13.68
CA ASN A 60 -4.33 18.15 -13.07
C ASN A 60 -5.54 17.43 -12.46
N ILE A 61 -5.30 16.35 -11.70
CA ILE A 61 -6.37 15.58 -11.06
C ILE A 61 -6.79 16.23 -9.74
N SER A 62 -8.10 16.30 -9.51
CA SER A 62 -8.67 16.87 -8.29
C SER A 62 -9.85 16.03 -7.81
N PHE A 63 -9.78 15.57 -6.57
CA PHE A 63 -10.87 14.85 -5.91
C PHE A 63 -10.70 14.88 -4.39
N LYS A 64 -11.77 14.55 -3.67
CA LYS A 64 -11.76 14.40 -2.21
C LYS A 64 -12.18 13.00 -1.81
N VAL A 65 -11.60 12.49 -0.75
CA VAL A 65 -12.03 11.27 -0.06
C VAL A 65 -12.41 11.65 1.36
N LEU A 66 -13.68 11.45 1.72
CA LEU A 66 -14.19 11.78 3.03
C LEU A 66 -13.79 10.71 4.06
N SER A 67 -13.77 11.10 5.33
CA SER A 67 -13.46 10.14 6.40
C SER A 67 -14.50 9.01 6.46
N GLY A 68 -14.02 7.76 6.52
CA GLY A 68 -14.84 6.56 6.57
C GLY A 68 -15.40 6.12 5.22
N GLU A 69 -15.10 6.85 4.15
CA GLU A 69 -15.53 6.54 2.79
C GLU A 69 -14.72 5.37 2.20
N LYS A 70 -15.40 4.49 1.48
CA LYS A 70 -14.80 3.42 0.68
C LYS A 70 -14.82 3.81 -0.79
N ILE A 71 -13.65 4.09 -1.35
CA ILE A 71 -13.49 4.49 -2.74
C ILE A 71 -12.85 3.37 -3.55
N ALA A 72 -13.50 3.00 -4.65
CA ALA A 72 -12.88 2.17 -5.67
C ALA A 72 -12.18 3.03 -6.72
N LEU A 73 -10.91 2.73 -6.99
CA LEU A 73 -10.17 3.22 -8.16
C LEU A 73 -10.34 2.20 -9.29
N VAL A 74 -10.90 2.64 -10.42
CA VAL A 74 -11.12 1.81 -11.61
C VAL A 74 -10.50 2.47 -12.84
N GLY A 75 -10.22 1.69 -13.88
CA GLY A 75 -9.65 2.20 -15.12
C GLY A 75 -8.60 1.24 -15.70
N PRO A 76 -8.10 1.50 -16.92
CA PRO A 76 -7.18 0.60 -17.61
C PRO A 76 -5.89 0.34 -16.81
N SER A 77 -5.21 -0.76 -17.14
CA SER A 77 -3.84 -1.00 -16.64
C SER A 77 -2.93 0.16 -17.08
N GLY A 78 -2.07 0.64 -16.18
CA GLY A 78 -1.27 1.83 -16.42
C GLY A 78 -2.01 3.17 -16.33
N GLY A 79 -3.31 3.18 -16.00
CA GLY A 79 -4.11 4.42 -15.90
C GLY A 79 -3.72 5.36 -14.74
N GLY A 80 -2.90 4.92 -13.78
CA GLY A 80 -2.43 5.75 -12.67
C GLY A 80 -3.01 5.41 -11.29
N LYS A 81 -3.77 4.32 -11.15
CA LYS A 81 -4.34 3.85 -9.87
C LYS A 81 -3.26 3.63 -8.79
N SER A 82 -2.25 2.82 -9.10
CA SER A 82 -1.10 2.56 -8.22
C SER A 82 -0.24 3.80 -8.00
N THR A 83 -0.27 4.77 -8.93
CA THR A 83 0.39 6.07 -8.76
C THR A 83 -0.32 6.92 -7.70
N ILE A 84 -1.66 6.96 -7.70
CA ILE A 84 -2.45 7.63 -6.64
C ILE A 84 -2.13 7.01 -5.27
N ILE A 85 -2.09 5.68 -5.19
CA ILE A 85 -1.72 4.97 -3.96
C ILE A 85 -0.28 5.29 -3.54
N SER A 86 0.67 5.27 -4.47
CA SER A 86 2.09 5.59 -4.20
C SER A 86 2.30 7.03 -3.73
N LEU A 87 1.53 7.99 -4.27
CA LEU A 87 1.52 9.38 -3.81
C LEU A 87 1.02 9.48 -2.37
N LEU A 88 -0.04 8.76 -2.01
CA LEU A 88 -0.56 8.71 -0.64
C LEU A 88 0.38 8.01 0.34
N LEU A 89 1.13 6.99 -0.11
CA LEU A 89 2.18 6.35 0.68
C LEU A 89 3.41 7.27 0.91
N GLY A 90 3.48 8.40 0.21
CA GLY A 90 4.64 9.28 0.20
C GLY A 90 5.88 8.62 -0.43
N PHE A 91 5.68 7.64 -1.32
CA PHE A 91 6.76 7.00 -2.08
C PHE A 91 7.20 7.84 -3.29
N ILE A 92 6.34 8.77 -3.70
CA ILE A 92 6.56 9.77 -4.73
C ILE A 92 5.85 11.05 -4.31
N ARG A 93 6.27 12.19 -4.87
CA ARG A 93 5.64 13.49 -4.66
C ARG A 93 5.02 13.99 -5.95
N PRO A 94 3.91 14.76 -5.89
CA PRO A 94 3.38 15.43 -7.07
C PRO A 94 4.42 16.38 -7.66
N GLN A 95 4.48 16.49 -8.99
CA GLN A 95 5.32 17.47 -9.68
C GLN A 95 4.63 18.84 -9.76
N GLU A 96 3.30 18.82 -9.86
CA GLU A 96 2.44 20.01 -9.78
C GLU A 96 1.24 19.70 -8.89
N GLY A 97 0.67 20.75 -8.29
CA GLY A 97 -0.44 20.62 -7.35
C GLY A 97 0.00 20.11 -5.97
N GLU A 98 -0.97 19.77 -5.14
CA GLU A 98 -0.73 19.29 -3.79
C GLU A 98 -1.73 18.22 -3.36
N ILE A 99 -1.31 17.38 -2.43
CA ILE A 99 -2.17 16.44 -1.71
C ILE A 99 -2.28 16.96 -0.29
N ARG A 100 -3.49 17.07 0.23
CA ARG A 100 -3.75 17.51 1.59
C ARG A 100 -4.43 16.39 2.38
N VAL A 101 -4.01 16.22 3.63
CA VAL A 101 -4.54 15.27 4.61
C VAL A 101 -5.10 16.08 5.77
N ASN A 102 -6.41 16.00 6.00
CA ASN A 102 -7.13 16.87 6.96
C ASN A 102 -6.80 18.37 6.80
N GLY A 103 -6.63 18.83 5.55
CA GLY A 103 -6.27 20.21 5.22
C GLY A 103 -4.78 20.56 5.36
N GLN A 104 -3.93 19.67 5.88
CA GLN A 104 -2.48 19.87 5.91
C GLN A 104 -1.82 19.33 4.63
N PRO A 105 -0.94 20.08 3.94
CA PRO A 105 -0.19 19.54 2.82
C PRO A 105 0.63 18.32 3.24
N LEU A 106 0.41 17.18 2.56
CA LEU A 106 1.13 15.94 2.82
C LEU A 106 2.64 16.12 2.61
N GLY A 107 3.04 16.97 1.67
CA GLY A 107 4.44 17.28 1.42
C GLY A 107 5.18 18.00 2.56
N GLU A 108 4.44 18.64 3.48
CA GLU A 108 4.98 19.32 4.66
C GLU A 108 4.82 18.50 5.94
N THR A 109 4.12 17.36 5.86
CA THR A 109 3.80 16.49 6.99
C THR A 109 4.94 15.53 7.29
N ASP A 110 5.16 15.24 8.56
CA ASP A 110 6.02 14.14 9.01
C ASP A 110 5.48 12.81 8.44
N LEU A 111 6.28 12.21 7.56
CA LEU A 111 5.86 11.02 6.82
C LEU A 111 5.75 9.78 7.69
N ASP A 112 6.52 9.69 8.78
CA ASP A 112 6.47 8.54 9.68
C ASP A 112 5.19 8.59 10.53
N GLN A 113 4.83 9.79 11.02
CA GLN A 113 3.56 10.03 11.69
C GLN A 113 2.38 9.79 10.74
N TRP A 114 2.44 10.28 9.50
CA TRP A 114 1.41 9.99 8.49
C TRP A 114 1.28 8.48 8.22
N ARG A 115 2.39 7.77 8.01
CA ARG A 115 2.39 6.31 7.74
C ARG A 115 1.91 5.49 8.93
N ALA A 116 1.97 6.01 10.16
CA ALA A 116 1.35 5.37 11.32
C ALA A 116 -0.18 5.22 11.14
N HIS A 117 -0.82 6.12 10.38
CA HIS A 117 -2.25 6.07 10.06
C HIS A 117 -2.61 5.23 8.83
N LEU A 118 -1.63 4.63 8.16
CA LEU A 118 -1.82 3.84 6.93
C LEU A 118 -1.66 2.35 7.16
N SER A 119 -2.48 1.56 6.45
CA SER A 119 -2.19 0.16 6.14
C SER A 119 -2.24 -0.02 4.63
N TRP A 120 -1.35 -0.85 4.11
CA TRP A 120 -1.24 -1.07 2.67
C TRP A 120 -1.12 -2.55 2.34
N LEU A 121 -1.94 -2.98 1.38
CA LEU A 121 -1.77 -4.25 0.69
C LEU A 121 -1.38 -3.96 -0.76
N GLY A 122 -0.12 -4.18 -1.08
CA GLY A 122 0.39 -4.05 -2.45
C GLY A 122 -0.01 -5.24 -3.33
N GLN A 123 0.24 -5.09 -4.63
CA GLN A 123 -0.04 -6.11 -5.65
C GLN A 123 0.69 -7.45 -5.38
N ARG A 124 1.86 -7.41 -4.72
CA ARG A 124 2.62 -8.59 -4.31
C ARG A 124 2.89 -8.54 -2.81
N THR A 125 2.62 -9.64 -2.12
CA THR A 125 2.96 -9.80 -0.70
C THR A 125 4.24 -10.61 -0.57
N HIS A 126 5.21 -10.07 0.15
CA HIS A 126 6.41 -10.81 0.55
C HIS A 126 6.24 -11.33 1.98
N LEU A 127 6.54 -12.62 2.20
CA LEU A 127 6.57 -13.21 3.53
C LEU A 127 8.00 -13.36 4.00
N PHE A 128 8.22 -13.07 5.28
CA PHE A 128 9.51 -13.23 5.92
C PHE A 128 9.59 -14.64 6.50
N GLN A 129 10.83 -15.12 6.65
CA GLN A 129 11.09 -16.39 7.30
C GLN A 129 10.53 -16.38 8.73
N GLY A 130 9.84 -17.45 9.10
CA GLY A 130 9.14 -17.58 10.39
C GLY A 130 7.71 -18.05 10.24
N SER A 131 6.98 -18.10 11.34
CA SER A 131 5.57 -18.48 11.39
C SER A 131 4.65 -17.46 10.72
N ILE A 132 3.44 -17.89 10.36
CA ILE A 132 2.39 -16.97 9.88
C ILE A 132 2.03 -15.93 10.96
N GLU A 133 2.03 -16.34 12.23
CA GLU A 133 1.77 -15.44 13.35
C GLU A 133 2.82 -14.32 13.44
N GLU A 134 4.11 -14.65 13.37
CA GLU A 134 5.20 -13.66 13.37
C GLU A 134 5.04 -12.70 12.19
N ASN A 135 4.77 -13.23 10.99
CA ASN A 135 4.52 -12.43 9.80
C ASN A 135 3.35 -11.43 10.01
N ILE A 136 2.27 -11.83 10.69
CA ILE A 136 1.14 -10.93 11.00
C ILE A 136 1.55 -9.88 12.05
N LYS A 137 2.25 -10.29 13.12
CA LYS A 137 2.72 -9.41 14.20
C LYS A 137 3.68 -8.32 13.74
N MET A 138 4.38 -8.50 12.62
CA MET A 138 5.21 -7.43 12.03
C MET A 138 4.44 -6.13 11.75
N ALA A 139 3.14 -6.21 11.49
CA ALA A 139 2.32 -5.02 11.26
C ALA A 139 1.87 -4.34 12.57
N ARG A 140 1.85 -5.09 13.68
CA ARG A 140 1.50 -4.63 15.03
C ARG A 140 1.98 -5.62 16.10
N GLU A 141 3.11 -5.30 16.74
CA GLU A 141 3.80 -6.20 17.68
C GLU A 141 2.97 -6.55 18.92
N ASN A 142 2.16 -5.60 19.42
CA ASN A 142 1.33 -5.76 20.61
C ASN A 142 -0.04 -6.40 20.34
N ALA A 143 -0.27 -6.96 19.16
CA ALA A 143 -1.50 -7.67 18.84
C ALA A 143 -1.67 -8.92 19.74
N SER A 144 -2.85 -9.05 20.35
CA SER A 144 -3.20 -10.20 21.17
C SER A 144 -3.41 -11.46 20.32
N ALA A 145 -3.28 -12.65 20.94
CA ALA A 145 -3.52 -13.92 20.27
C ALA A 145 -4.97 -14.04 19.73
N ASP A 146 -5.94 -13.45 20.42
CA ASP A 146 -7.34 -13.42 19.98
C ASP A 146 -7.51 -12.57 18.72
N GLU A 147 -6.89 -11.39 18.67
CA GLU A 147 -6.92 -10.54 17.47
C GLU A 147 -6.25 -11.23 16.28
N ILE A 148 -5.14 -11.93 16.49
CA ILE A 148 -4.46 -12.68 15.42
C ILE A 148 -5.35 -13.82 14.91
N ARG A 149 -5.93 -14.63 15.80
CA ARG A 149 -6.88 -15.68 15.40
C ARG A 149 -8.09 -15.12 14.66
N ASN A 150 -8.58 -13.96 15.06
CA ASN A 150 -9.69 -13.28 14.39
C ASN A 150 -9.31 -12.86 12.96
N VAL A 151 -8.17 -12.19 12.75
CA VAL A 151 -7.76 -11.80 11.39
C VAL A 151 -7.42 -13.00 10.52
N MET A 152 -6.83 -14.06 11.08
CA MET A 152 -6.57 -15.30 10.35
C MET A 152 -7.87 -15.97 9.86
N THR A 153 -8.90 -15.97 10.71
CA THR A 153 -10.23 -16.50 10.36
C THR A 153 -10.89 -15.64 9.29
N LEU A 154 -10.88 -14.32 9.44
CA LEU A 154 -11.43 -13.38 8.46
C LEU A 154 -10.75 -13.51 7.10
N CYS A 155 -9.43 -13.74 7.10
CA CYS A 155 -8.64 -13.89 5.89
C CYS A 155 -8.57 -15.33 5.36
N ARG A 156 -9.29 -16.30 5.94
CA ARG A 156 -9.27 -17.73 5.55
C ARG A 156 -7.84 -18.29 5.43
N ILE A 157 -7.03 -18.10 6.48
CA ILE A 157 -5.66 -18.61 6.61
C ILE A 157 -5.44 -19.36 7.93
N SER A 158 -6.50 -19.73 8.65
CA SER A 158 -6.39 -20.49 9.90
C SER A 158 -5.78 -21.88 9.70
N ASP A 159 -5.93 -22.45 8.51
CA ASP A 159 -5.26 -23.70 8.07
C ASP A 159 -3.74 -23.57 7.96
N LEU A 160 -3.20 -22.34 7.96
CA LEU A 160 -1.78 -22.06 7.86
C LEU A 160 -1.13 -21.75 9.23
N ALA A 161 -1.87 -21.84 10.34
CA ALA A 161 -1.39 -21.41 11.67
C ALA A 161 -0.04 -22.03 12.06
N ASP A 162 0.12 -23.33 11.83
CA ASP A 162 1.32 -24.08 12.18
C ASP A 162 2.40 -24.04 11.08
N LYS A 163 2.15 -23.31 9.99
CA LYS A 163 3.07 -23.25 8.85
C LYS A 163 4.25 -22.33 9.17
N ILE A 164 5.45 -22.81 8.88
CA ILE A 164 6.69 -22.03 8.91
C ILE A 164 7.10 -21.70 7.48
N ILE A 165 7.34 -20.42 7.23
CA ILE A 165 7.86 -19.88 5.97
C ILE A 165 9.38 -19.97 5.99
N ASP A 166 9.95 -20.59 4.96
CA ASP A 166 11.39 -20.63 4.72
C ASP A 166 11.84 -19.43 3.85
N GLU A 167 13.15 -19.27 3.64
CA GLU A 167 13.73 -18.18 2.84
C GLU A 167 13.21 -18.13 1.39
N ARG A 168 12.72 -19.26 0.87
CA ARG A 168 12.20 -19.39 -0.49
C ARG A 168 10.69 -19.19 -0.57
N GLY A 169 10.02 -19.02 0.58
CA GLY A 169 8.56 -18.98 0.66
C GLY A 169 7.91 -20.25 0.10
N THR A 170 8.55 -21.41 0.24
CA THR A 170 8.05 -22.64 -0.39
C THR A 170 6.78 -23.15 0.28
N GLY A 171 5.92 -23.79 -0.52
CA GLY A 171 4.72 -24.46 -0.02
C GLY A 171 3.55 -23.54 0.33
N ILE A 172 3.58 -22.24 0.02
CA ILE A 172 2.43 -21.34 0.13
C ILE A 172 2.02 -20.85 -1.27
N SER A 173 0.72 -20.86 -1.56
CA SER A 173 0.22 -20.35 -2.86
C SER A 173 0.27 -18.82 -2.91
N GLY A 174 0.25 -18.24 -4.10
CA GLY A 174 0.16 -16.77 -4.25
C GLY A 174 -1.08 -16.18 -3.57
N GLY A 175 -2.22 -16.87 -3.63
CA GLY A 175 -3.44 -16.46 -2.92
C GLY A 175 -3.31 -16.53 -1.42
N GLN A 176 -2.70 -17.59 -0.88
CA GLN A 176 -2.41 -17.68 0.55
C GLN A 176 -1.45 -16.57 1.00
N GLN A 177 -0.39 -16.29 0.25
CA GLN A 177 0.51 -15.16 0.53
C GLN A 177 -0.24 -13.83 0.58
N GLN A 178 -1.14 -13.60 -0.38
CA GLN A 178 -1.93 -12.37 -0.45
C GLN A 178 -2.92 -12.26 0.72
N ARG A 179 -3.54 -13.37 1.14
CA ARG A 179 -4.42 -13.42 2.33
C ARG A 179 -3.65 -13.16 3.63
N VAL A 180 -2.39 -13.59 3.74
CA VAL A 180 -1.50 -13.20 4.85
C VAL A 180 -1.16 -11.70 4.79
N GLY A 181 -0.92 -11.15 3.60
CA GLY A 181 -0.74 -9.70 3.40
C GLY A 181 -1.97 -8.90 3.84
N LEU A 182 -3.16 -9.38 3.50
CA LEU A 182 -4.42 -8.79 3.94
C LEU A 182 -4.56 -8.86 5.46
N ALA A 183 -4.21 -9.99 6.09
CA ALA A 183 -4.23 -10.12 7.55
C ALA A 183 -3.30 -9.10 8.23
N ARG A 184 -2.12 -8.85 7.67
CA ARG A 184 -1.20 -7.77 8.12
C ARG A 184 -1.83 -6.38 7.99
N ALA A 185 -2.50 -6.10 6.87
CA ALA A 185 -3.18 -4.82 6.70
C ALA A 185 -4.34 -4.65 7.70
N MET A 186 -5.07 -5.72 8.00
CA MET A 186 -6.20 -5.69 8.93
C MET A 186 -5.78 -5.60 10.40
N ILE A 187 -4.73 -6.35 10.82
CA ILE A 187 -4.29 -6.36 12.22
C ILE A 187 -3.76 -4.99 12.68
N ARG A 188 -3.25 -4.19 11.75
CA ARG A 188 -2.74 -2.84 12.02
C ARG A 188 -3.84 -1.85 12.43
N GLN A 189 -5.10 -2.10 12.05
CA GLN A 189 -6.27 -1.28 12.43
C GLN A 189 -6.09 0.24 12.13
N SER A 190 -5.50 0.57 10.99
CA SER A 190 -5.23 1.95 10.60
C SER A 190 -6.48 2.74 10.20
N SER A 191 -6.41 4.08 10.29
CA SER A 191 -7.49 4.98 9.89
C SER A 191 -7.67 5.08 8.37
N LEU A 192 -6.63 4.74 7.59
CA LEU A 192 -6.68 4.65 6.13
C LEU A 192 -6.11 3.30 5.66
N LEU A 193 -6.91 2.56 4.88
CA LEU A 193 -6.52 1.29 4.25
C LEU A 193 -6.38 1.49 2.73
N LEU A 194 -5.20 1.18 2.20
CA LEU A 194 -4.87 1.27 0.77
C LEU A 194 -4.70 -0.13 0.19
N LEU A 195 -5.47 -0.51 -0.82
CA LEU A 195 -5.37 -1.82 -1.48
C LEU A 195 -5.03 -1.63 -2.96
N ASP A 196 -3.86 -2.06 -3.39
CA ASP A 196 -3.41 -1.93 -4.78
C ASP A 196 -3.54 -3.26 -5.52
N GLU A 197 -4.63 -3.41 -6.28
CA GLU A 197 -4.99 -4.62 -7.02
C GLU A 197 -4.92 -5.90 -6.18
N PRO A 198 -5.65 -5.97 -5.04
CA PRO A 198 -5.54 -7.08 -4.11
C PRO A 198 -6.04 -8.41 -4.70
N THR A 199 -6.68 -8.42 -5.87
CA THR A 199 -7.24 -9.62 -6.52
C THR A 199 -6.53 -9.99 -7.82
N ALA A 200 -5.48 -9.27 -8.23
CA ALA A 200 -4.78 -9.57 -9.47
C ALA A 200 -4.14 -10.96 -9.38
N HIS A 201 -4.55 -11.87 -10.27
CA HIS A 201 -4.08 -13.27 -10.36
C HIS A 201 -4.65 -14.25 -9.33
N LEU A 202 -5.81 -13.94 -8.73
CA LEU A 202 -6.41 -14.77 -7.69
C LEU A 202 -7.74 -15.45 -8.08
N ASP A 203 -8.01 -16.56 -7.39
CA ASP A 203 -9.25 -17.31 -7.46
C ASP A 203 -10.46 -16.53 -6.88
N ALA A 204 -11.67 -16.98 -7.19
CA ALA A 204 -12.90 -16.37 -6.69
C ALA A 204 -13.01 -16.42 -5.16
N GLU A 205 -12.37 -17.40 -4.52
CA GLU A 205 -12.35 -17.53 -3.06
C GLU A 205 -11.60 -16.38 -2.39
N THR A 206 -10.43 -16.02 -2.92
CA THR A 206 -9.63 -14.92 -2.38
C THR A 206 -10.29 -13.57 -2.62
N GLU A 207 -11.00 -13.41 -3.75
CA GLU A 207 -11.81 -12.22 -4.00
C GLU A 207 -12.92 -12.03 -2.96
N GLU A 208 -13.65 -13.09 -2.62
CA GLU A 208 -14.68 -13.06 -1.59
C GLU A 208 -14.10 -12.66 -0.22
N VAL A 209 -12.90 -13.18 0.11
CA VAL A 209 -12.17 -12.82 1.32
C VAL A 209 -11.83 -11.33 1.34
N ILE A 210 -11.31 -10.78 0.24
CA ILE A 210 -10.96 -9.37 0.13
C ILE A 210 -12.20 -8.49 0.22
N HIS A 211 -13.27 -8.83 -0.50
CA HIS A 211 -14.54 -8.13 -0.42
C HIS A 211 -15.06 -8.09 1.03
N ASN A 212 -15.09 -9.24 1.69
CA ASN A 212 -15.52 -9.33 3.09
C ASN A 212 -14.59 -8.56 4.04
N ALA A 213 -13.29 -8.57 3.79
CA ALA A 213 -12.33 -7.81 4.56
C ALA A 213 -12.52 -6.30 4.37
N VAL A 214 -12.80 -5.82 3.16
CA VAL A 214 -13.12 -4.41 2.90
C VAL A 214 -14.41 -4.01 3.62
N LEU A 215 -15.45 -4.85 3.57
CA LEU A 215 -16.72 -4.59 4.26
C LEU A 215 -16.60 -4.64 5.79
N LYS A 216 -15.76 -5.54 6.32
CA LYS A 216 -15.56 -5.75 7.77
C LYS A 216 -14.39 -4.95 8.32
N CYS A 217 -13.61 -4.28 7.48
CA CYS A 217 -12.59 -3.33 7.90
C CYS A 217 -13.27 -2.31 8.82
N ASN A 218 -12.54 -1.84 9.83
CA ASN A 218 -13.03 -0.98 10.90
C ASN A 218 -14.06 0.03 10.35
N LYS A 219 -15.27 0.08 10.94
CA LYS A 219 -16.40 0.85 10.39
C LYS A 219 -16.10 2.34 10.19
N THR A 220 -15.05 2.85 10.83
CA THR A 220 -14.61 4.25 10.75
C THR A 220 -13.40 4.47 9.83
N ALA A 221 -12.78 3.41 9.33
CA ALA A 221 -11.60 3.53 8.46
C ALA A 221 -12.01 3.96 7.05
N THR A 222 -11.25 4.91 6.50
CA THR A 222 -11.30 5.26 5.08
C THR A 222 -10.62 4.16 4.29
N VAL A 223 -11.21 3.72 3.18
CA VAL A 223 -10.63 2.65 2.34
C VAL A 223 -10.50 3.14 0.91
N LEU A 224 -9.31 3.04 0.33
CA LEU A 224 -9.06 3.31 -1.09
C LEU A 224 -8.50 2.05 -1.73
N PHE A 225 -9.19 1.52 -2.74
CA PHE A 225 -8.79 0.25 -3.35
C PHE A 225 -8.88 0.26 -4.87
N ALA A 226 -7.83 -0.22 -5.54
CA ALA A 226 -7.85 -0.47 -6.96
C ALA A 226 -8.50 -1.83 -7.25
N ALA A 227 -9.61 -1.84 -7.99
CA ALA A 227 -10.33 -3.06 -8.33
C ALA A 227 -10.77 -3.08 -9.81
N HIS A 228 -10.87 -4.29 -10.35
CA HIS A 228 -11.32 -4.54 -11.73
C HIS A 228 -12.54 -5.47 -11.81
N ARG A 229 -12.97 -6.05 -10.68
CA ARG A 229 -14.05 -7.04 -10.63
C ARG A 229 -15.27 -6.47 -9.92
N GLN A 230 -16.45 -6.79 -10.46
CA GLN A 230 -17.72 -6.22 -10.02
C GLN A 230 -18.04 -6.50 -8.55
N ALA A 231 -17.70 -7.69 -8.04
CA ALA A 231 -17.98 -8.06 -6.66
C ALA A 231 -17.25 -7.15 -5.66
N THR A 232 -15.99 -6.79 -5.92
CA THR A 232 -15.25 -5.85 -5.06
C THR A 232 -15.75 -4.42 -5.23
N LEU A 233 -16.21 -4.02 -6.43
CA LEU A 233 -16.75 -2.68 -6.68
C LEU A 233 -18.04 -2.41 -5.92
N SER A 234 -18.88 -3.43 -5.67
CA SER A 234 -20.10 -3.25 -4.88
C SER A 234 -19.87 -2.92 -3.40
N ALA A 235 -18.63 -3.04 -2.91
CA ALA A 235 -18.27 -2.62 -1.56
C ALA A 235 -17.86 -1.14 -1.47
N ALA A 236 -17.72 -0.44 -2.61
CA ALA A 236 -17.41 0.98 -2.63
C ALA A 236 -18.65 1.81 -2.34
N ASP A 237 -18.47 2.93 -1.64
CA ASP A 237 -19.46 4.00 -1.55
C ASP A 237 -19.46 4.86 -2.83
N ARG A 238 -18.29 4.97 -3.48
CA ARG A 238 -18.10 5.73 -4.72
C ARG A 238 -16.95 5.20 -5.58
N ILE A 239 -17.05 5.42 -6.89
CA ILE A 239 -16.07 4.98 -7.88
C ILE A 239 -15.36 6.19 -8.50
N LEU A 240 -14.03 6.18 -8.45
CA LEU A 240 -13.18 7.10 -9.21
C LEU A 240 -12.60 6.37 -10.42
N TYR A 241 -12.99 6.82 -11.61
CA TYR A 241 -12.50 6.28 -12.86
C TYR A 241 -11.26 7.06 -13.31
N VAL A 242 -10.13 6.36 -13.41
CA VAL A 242 -8.78 6.86 -13.66
C VAL A 242 -8.31 6.40 -15.04
N GLU A 243 -8.25 7.31 -16.00
CA GLU A 243 -7.84 7.01 -17.39
C GLU A 243 -7.03 8.16 -17.98
N GLY A 244 -5.89 7.83 -18.60
CA GLY A 244 -5.20 8.74 -19.53
C GLY A 244 -4.91 10.12 -18.98
N ALA A 245 -4.49 10.20 -17.72
CA ALA A 245 -4.20 11.42 -16.97
C ALA A 245 -5.40 12.20 -16.40
N HIS A 246 -6.62 11.68 -16.52
CA HIS A 246 -7.84 12.26 -15.94
C HIS A 246 -8.47 11.36 -14.88
N VAL A 247 -9.07 11.98 -13.87
CA VAL A 247 -9.92 11.31 -12.87
C VAL A 247 -11.33 11.86 -13.02
N THR A 248 -12.29 10.95 -13.22
CA THR A 248 -13.71 11.28 -13.29
C THR A 248 -14.46 10.53 -12.20
N GLU A 249 -15.37 11.23 -11.54
CA GLU A 249 -16.26 10.63 -10.55
C GLU A 249 -17.43 9.95 -11.25
N ARG A 250 -17.70 8.68 -10.91
CA ARG A 250 -18.91 7.98 -11.35
C ARG A 250 -19.67 7.50 -10.11
N GLY A 251 -20.96 7.83 -10.06
CA GLY A 251 -21.87 7.21 -9.09
C GLY A 251 -21.99 5.71 -9.33
N LEU A 252 -22.34 4.96 -8.28
CA LEU A 252 -22.72 3.56 -8.40
C LEU A 252 -23.99 3.48 -9.26
N ALA A 253 -23.96 2.68 -10.32
CA ALA A 253 -25.12 2.38 -11.16
C ALA A 253 -26.01 1.32 -10.49
#